data_AF-A0A4S8VZW7-F1
#
_entry.id   AF-A0A4S8VZW7-F1
#
_cell.length_a   1.000
_cell.length_b   1.000
_cell.length_c   1.000
_cell.angle_alpha   90.00
_cell.angle_beta   90.00
_cell.angle_gamma   90.00
#
_symmetry.space_group_name_H-M   'P 1'
#
loop_
_entity.id
_entity.type
_entity.pdbx_description
1 polymer ?
#
loop_
_entity_poly.entity_id
_entity_poly.type
_entity_poly.pdbx_seq_one_letter_code
_entity_poly.pdbx_strand_id
1 'polypeptide(L)'
;MGTVPSKTKKHTYVVLINTHPDHQLTEPRLFDNANYHDVVVHFRQTKTYAHKPILALKSTFFLKSFTKGWMETKAKIIELDPEDDPKAVMALLHQCYELPYNDVSIVGPTEGPNLPFHAMVFRIADKYDCPSLRDKVLDNFEDFAQNTNNILEVPYSEILNVYALLWKDSLADGRLRKAADKYLKHNIYHILQHKNLQAFQEEEASFSGKLLEVFLTCTTVDTLKLCSKCKLKIHGPSADHKCQGRLTFER
;
A
#
# COMPACT_ATOMS: atom_id res chain seq x y z
N MET A 1 -63.76 -31.81 11.85
CA MET A 1 -62.68 -30.87 11.48
C MET A 1 -61.45 -31.70 11.15
N GLY A 2 -61.19 -31.93 9.85
CA GLY A 2 -60.06 -32.74 9.38
C GLY A 2 -58.88 -31.86 9.02
N THR A 3 -57.73 -32.09 9.64
CA THR A 3 -56.47 -31.40 9.34
C THR A 3 -55.83 -31.99 8.07
N VAL A 4 -55.66 -31.16 7.04
CA VAL A 4 -54.92 -31.51 5.82
C VAL A 4 -53.42 -31.35 6.06
N PRO A 5 -52.56 -32.36 5.79
CA PRO A 5 -51.12 -32.20 5.93
C PRO A 5 -50.55 -31.44 4.73
N SER A 6 -49.94 -30.27 5.00
CA SER A 6 -49.14 -29.52 4.03
C SER A 6 -47.85 -30.28 3.71
N LYS A 7 -47.72 -30.77 2.47
CA LYS A 7 -46.48 -31.36 1.96
C LYS A 7 -45.62 -30.24 1.34
N THR A 8 -44.72 -29.66 2.12
CA THR A 8 -43.66 -28.79 1.61
C THR A 8 -42.56 -29.64 0.96
N LYS A 9 -42.53 -29.67 -0.38
CA LYS A 9 -41.42 -30.27 -1.13
C LYS A 9 -40.20 -29.35 -1.06
N LYS A 10 -39.23 -29.67 -0.19
CA LYS A 10 -37.89 -29.07 -0.25
C LYS A 10 -37.24 -29.46 -1.58
N HIS A 11 -37.04 -28.48 -2.45
CA HIS A 11 -36.22 -28.66 -3.65
C HIS A 11 -34.77 -28.44 -3.26
N THR A 12 -34.02 -29.53 -3.16
CA THR A 12 -32.57 -29.48 -2.99
C THR A 12 -31.95 -29.36 -4.37
N TYR A 13 -31.41 -28.19 -4.71
CA TYR A 13 -30.58 -28.04 -5.89
C TYR A 13 -29.19 -28.60 -5.57
N VAL A 14 -28.86 -29.75 -6.15
CA VAL A 14 -27.49 -30.26 -6.17
C VAL A 14 -26.80 -29.59 -7.36
N VAL A 15 -25.92 -28.63 -7.10
CA VAL A 15 -25.05 -28.08 -8.14
C VAL A 15 -23.99 -29.11 -8.45
N LEU A 16 -24.17 -29.86 -9.53
CA LEU A 16 -23.15 -30.73 -10.09
C LEU A 16 -22.15 -29.87 -10.88
N ILE A 17 -21.08 -29.44 -10.23
CA ILE A 17 -19.95 -28.80 -10.90
C ILE A 17 -19.11 -29.90 -11.56
N ASN A 18 -19.26 -30.07 -12.88
CA ASN A 18 -18.32 -30.84 -13.69
C ASN A 18 -17.02 -30.04 -13.81
N THR A 19 -16.02 -30.34 -12.98
CA THR A 19 -14.72 -29.66 -13.02
C THR A 19 -13.79 -30.35 -14.02
N HIS A 20 -13.89 -29.99 -15.30
CA HIS A 20 -12.73 -30.08 -16.19
C HIS A 20 -11.89 -28.80 -15.97
N PRO A 21 -10.60 -28.88 -15.62
CA PRO A 21 -9.80 -27.74 -15.16
C PRO A 21 -9.70 -26.59 -16.18
N ASP A 22 -9.80 -26.89 -17.47
CA ASP A 22 -9.67 -25.88 -18.55
C ASP A 22 -10.91 -24.98 -18.77
N HIS A 23 -12.04 -25.23 -18.09
CA HIS A 23 -13.30 -24.50 -18.29
C HIS A 23 -13.76 -23.69 -17.06
N GLN A 24 -12.94 -23.57 -16.00
CA GLN A 24 -13.34 -22.83 -14.82
C GLN A 24 -13.12 -21.33 -15.01
N LEU A 25 -14.20 -20.54 -14.90
CA LEU A 25 -14.10 -19.09 -14.80
C LEU A 25 -13.42 -18.75 -13.46
N THR A 26 -12.28 -18.08 -13.54
CA THR A 26 -11.54 -17.55 -12.38
C THR A 26 -11.54 -16.03 -12.44
N GLU A 27 -11.33 -15.39 -11.30
CA GLU A 27 -11.26 -13.94 -11.18
C GLU A 27 -10.23 -13.35 -12.18
N PRO A 28 -8.99 -13.84 -12.28
CA PRO A 28 -8.04 -13.36 -13.29
C PRO A 28 -8.55 -13.37 -14.73
N ARG A 29 -9.34 -14.39 -15.13
CA ARG A 29 -9.89 -14.52 -16.50
C ARG A 29 -11.08 -13.59 -16.78
N LEU A 30 -11.68 -13.05 -15.73
CA LEU A 30 -12.79 -12.10 -15.81
C LEU A 30 -12.31 -10.65 -15.87
N PHE A 31 -11.05 -10.37 -15.56
CA PHE A 31 -10.51 -9.02 -15.69
C PHE A 31 -10.58 -8.52 -17.14
N ASP A 32 -11.15 -7.32 -17.31
CA ASP A 32 -11.37 -6.65 -18.61
C ASP A 32 -12.09 -7.51 -19.68
N ASN A 33 -12.93 -8.44 -19.23
CA ASN A 33 -13.64 -9.36 -20.12
C ASN A 33 -15.01 -8.80 -20.51
N ALA A 34 -15.17 -8.39 -21.77
CA ALA A 34 -16.41 -7.83 -22.28
C ALA A 34 -17.62 -8.79 -22.28
N ASN A 35 -17.39 -10.12 -22.26
CA ASN A 35 -18.48 -11.10 -22.44
C ASN A 35 -19.41 -11.23 -21.22
N TYR A 36 -18.93 -10.93 -20.02
CA TYR A 36 -19.64 -11.21 -18.76
C TYR A 36 -19.79 -10.00 -17.84
N HIS A 37 -19.35 -8.82 -18.29
CA HIS A 37 -19.39 -7.61 -17.50
C HIS A 37 -20.83 -7.14 -17.22
N ASP A 38 -21.03 -6.59 -16.02
CA ASP A 38 -22.27 -5.92 -15.60
C ASP A 38 -22.01 -4.46 -15.19
N VAL A 39 -20.74 -4.03 -15.25
CA VAL A 39 -20.29 -2.65 -15.07
C VAL A 39 -19.04 -2.38 -15.92
N VAL A 40 -18.87 -1.14 -16.34
CA VAL A 40 -17.66 -0.61 -16.96
C VAL A 40 -17.07 0.41 -15.98
N VAL A 41 -15.82 0.24 -15.62
CA VAL A 41 -15.08 1.24 -14.85
C VAL A 41 -14.40 2.17 -15.84
N HIS A 42 -14.72 3.46 -15.75
CA HIS A 42 -14.06 4.52 -16.48
C HIS A 42 -13.04 5.20 -15.58
N PHE A 43 -11.89 5.46 -16.17
CA PHE A 43 -10.87 6.29 -15.56
C PHE A 43 -10.19 7.08 -16.67
N ARG A 44 -10.38 8.41 -16.64
CA ARG A 44 -9.98 9.32 -17.74
C ARG A 44 -10.55 8.81 -19.08
N GLN A 45 -9.69 8.44 -20.02
CA GLN A 45 -10.07 7.96 -21.35
C GLN A 45 -10.09 6.41 -21.43
N THR A 46 -9.67 5.74 -20.37
CA THR A 46 -9.57 4.28 -20.30
C THR A 46 -10.88 3.71 -19.78
N LYS A 47 -11.26 2.55 -20.34
CA LYS A 47 -12.44 1.79 -19.96
C LYS A 47 -12.01 0.37 -19.62
N THR A 48 -12.56 -0.17 -18.54
CA THR A 48 -12.30 -1.54 -18.11
C THR A 48 -13.62 -2.26 -17.86
N TYR A 49 -13.83 -3.39 -18.55
CA TYR A 49 -14.99 -4.24 -18.32
C TYR A 49 -14.86 -4.97 -16.98
N ALA A 50 -15.88 -4.87 -16.14
CA ALA A 50 -15.80 -5.37 -14.77
C ALA A 50 -17.11 -5.99 -14.25
N HIS A 51 -17.02 -6.56 -13.05
CA HIS A 51 -18.03 -7.38 -12.42
C HIS A 51 -18.35 -6.80 -11.03
N LYS A 52 -19.58 -6.33 -10.84
CA LYS A 52 -20.02 -5.69 -9.58
C LYS A 52 -19.75 -6.54 -8.35
N PRO A 53 -20.05 -7.86 -8.34
CA PRO A 53 -19.79 -8.69 -7.16
C PRO A 53 -18.31 -8.79 -6.80
N ILE A 54 -17.42 -8.89 -7.80
CA ILE A 54 -15.97 -9.00 -7.58
C ILE A 54 -15.43 -7.70 -6.98
N LEU A 55 -15.77 -6.57 -7.58
CA LEU A 55 -15.36 -5.26 -7.07
C LEU A 55 -15.92 -4.99 -5.66
N ALA A 56 -17.21 -5.29 -5.43
CA ALA A 56 -17.87 -5.09 -4.15
C ALA A 56 -17.32 -5.97 -3.02
N LEU A 57 -16.87 -7.19 -3.34
CA LEU A 57 -16.26 -8.10 -2.38
C LEU A 57 -14.92 -7.55 -1.86
N LYS A 58 -14.19 -6.83 -2.71
CA LYS A 58 -12.82 -6.38 -2.44
C LYS A 58 -12.76 -4.94 -1.93
N SER A 59 -13.77 -4.12 -2.22
CA SER A 59 -13.82 -2.71 -1.88
C SER A 59 -15.21 -2.24 -1.40
N THR A 60 -15.22 -1.62 -0.22
CA THR A 60 -16.44 -1.04 0.35
C THR A 60 -16.93 0.15 -0.47
N PHE A 61 -16.03 0.89 -1.12
CA PHE A 61 -16.39 1.97 -2.04
C PHE A 61 -17.31 1.41 -3.15
N PHE A 62 -16.85 0.38 -3.86
CA PHE A 62 -17.62 -0.21 -4.95
C PHE A 62 -18.92 -0.83 -4.43
N LEU A 63 -18.89 -1.54 -3.30
CA LEU A 63 -20.11 -2.04 -2.66
C LEU A 63 -21.14 -0.92 -2.43
N LYS A 64 -20.70 0.22 -1.89
CA LYS A 64 -21.57 1.38 -1.63
C LYS A 64 -22.09 1.98 -2.94
N SER A 65 -21.25 2.16 -3.96
CA SER A 65 -21.66 2.66 -5.28
C SER A 65 -22.71 1.78 -5.96
N PHE A 66 -22.67 0.46 -5.73
CA PHE A 66 -23.64 -0.48 -6.32
C PHE A 66 -24.91 -0.70 -5.50
N THR A 67 -24.96 -0.30 -4.23
CA THR A 67 -26.07 -0.65 -3.32
C THR A 67 -26.82 0.56 -2.78
N LYS A 68 -26.15 1.70 -2.59
CA LYS A 68 -26.82 2.94 -2.21
C LYS A 68 -27.41 3.54 -3.48
N GLY A 69 -28.73 3.72 -3.51
CA GLY A 69 -29.55 4.11 -4.68
C GLY A 69 -29.25 5.44 -5.39
N TRP A 70 -27.98 5.77 -5.60
CA TRP A 70 -27.49 6.83 -6.47
C TRP A 70 -27.69 6.39 -7.93
N MET A 71 -27.70 7.34 -8.87
CA MET A 71 -27.89 7.06 -10.30
C MET A 71 -26.97 5.95 -10.86
N GLU A 72 -25.82 5.71 -10.21
CA GLU A 72 -24.87 4.62 -10.45
C GLU A 72 -25.48 3.21 -10.30
N THR A 73 -26.51 3.03 -9.46
CA THR A 73 -27.17 1.72 -9.30
C THR A 73 -27.88 1.25 -10.57
N LYS A 74 -28.33 2.18 -11.43
CA LYS A 74 -28.88 1.89 -12.76
C LYS A 74 -27.85 2.05 -13.88
N ALA A 75 -26.81 2.85 -13.65
CA ALA A 75 -25.74 3.01 -14.61
C ALA A 75 -24.90 1.72 -14.70
N LYS A 76 -24.51 1.37 -15.93
CA LYS A 76 -23.50 0.34 -16.18
C LYS A 76 -22.08 0.92 -16.13
N ILE A 77 -21.90 2.12 -15.56
CA ILE A 77 -20.64 2.86 -15.59
C ILE A 77 -20.34 3.36 -14.18
N ILE A 78 -19.11 3.15 -13.72
CA ILE A 78 -18.52 3.86 -12.58
C ILE A 78 -17.42 4.76 -13.12
N GLU A 79 -17.46 6.04 -12.79
CA GLU A 79 -16.41 7.01 -13.08
C GLU A 79 -15.50 7.13 -11.85
N LEU A 80 -14.21 6.84 -12.01
CA LEU A 80 -13.20 7.08 -10.98
C LEU A 80 -12.65 8.51 -11.09
N ASP A 81 -12.07 9.00 -9.99
CA ASP A 81 -11.54 10.35 -9.93
C ASP A 81 -10.41 10.55 -10.96
N PRO A 82 -10.54 11.50 -11.90
CA PRO A 82 -9.56 11.70 -12.96
C PRO A 82 -8.19 12.17 -12.46
N GLU A 83 -8.11 12.73 -11.26
CA GLU A 83 -6.85 13.21 -10.66
C GLU A 83 -6.02 12.08 -10.04
N ASP A 84 -6.58 10.87 -9.89
CA ASP A 84 -5.82 9.72 -9.41
C ASP A 84 -4.74 9.28 -10.39
N ASP A 85 -3.72 8.57 -9.89
CA ASP A 85 -2.66 8.04 -10.75
C ASP A 85 -3.13 6.79 -11.54
N PRO A 86 -2.90 6.75 -12.88
CA PRO A 86 -3.31 5.62 -13.70
C PRO A 86 -2.73 4.26 -13.28
N LYS A 87 -1.46 4.19 -12.89
CA LYS A 87 -0.82 2.94 -12.49
C LYS A 87 -1.42 2.45 -11.17
N ALA A 88 -1.68 3.34 -10.22
CA ALA A 88 -2.29 2.97 -8.94
C ALA A 88 -3.77 2.58 -9.07
N VAL A 89 -4.53 3.21 -9.97
CA VAL A 89 -5.90 2.78 -10.29
C VAL A 89 -5.88 1.39 -10.94
N MET A 90 -4.97 1.12 -11.87
CA MET A 90 -4.87 -0.21 -12.48
C MET A 90 -4.46 -1.27 -11.45
N ALA A 91 -3.56 -0.94 -10.54
CA ALA A 91 -3.16 -1.79 -9.41
C ALA A 91 -4.36 -2.15 -8.50
N LEU A 92 -5.25 -1.17 -8.23
CA LEU A 92 -6.51 -1.41 -7.51
C LEU A 92 -7.41 -2.41 -8.23
N LEU A 93 -7.60 -2.23 -9.54
CA LEU A 93 -8.45 -3.12 -10.32
C LEU A 93 -7.84 -4.52 -10.42
N HIS A 94 -6.54 -4.66 -10.70
CA HIS A 94 -5.85 -5.94 -10.68
C HIS A 94 -6.06 -6.69 -9.37
N GLN A 95 -5.86 -6.00 -8.24
CA GLN A 95 -6.02 -6.62 -6.93
C GLN A 95 -7.44 -7.12 -6.67
N CYS A 96 -8.47 -6.47 -7.23
CA CYS A 96 -9.85 -6.95 -7.11
C CYS A 96 -10.04 -8.31 -7.78
N TYR A 97 -9.30 -8.59 -8.85
CA TYR A 97 -9.34 -9.86 -9.59
C TYR A 97 -8.21 -10.82 -9.21
N GLU A 98 -7.56 -10.59 -8.08
CA GLU A 98 -6.44 -11.40 -7.57
C GLU A 98 -5.23 -11.45 -8.51
N LEU A 99 -5.12 -10.47 -9.41
CA LEU A 99 -3.92 -10.24 -10.20
C LEU A 99 -2.86 -9.49 -9.37
N PRO A 100 -1.57 -9.66 -9.65
CA PRO A 100 -0.52 -8.86 -9.03
C PRO A 100 -0.75 -7.36 -9.28
N TYR A 101 -0.76 -6.57 -8.21
CA TYR A 101 -0.94 -5.12 -8.31
C TYR A 101 0.31 -4.41 -8.87
N ASN A 102 1.48 -5.07 -8.75
CA ASN A 102 2.78 -4.65 -9.24
C ASN A 102 3.17 -5.39 -10.52
N ASP A 103 2.19 -5.87 -11.29
CA ASP A 103 2.42 -6.55 -12.56
C ASP A 103 3.24 -5.68 -13.53
N VAL A 104 4.08 -6.33 -14.35
CA VAL A 104 4.96 -5.65 -15.32
C VAL A 104 4.18 -4.78 -16.33
N SER A 105 2.94 -5.14 -16.64
CA SER A 105 2.04 -4.35 -17.48
C SER A 105 1.63 -3.01 -16.84
N ILE A 106 1.71 -2.90 -15.51
CA ILE A 106 1.37 -1.70 -14.74
C ILE A 106 2.63 -0.88 -14.49
N VAL A 107 3.66 -1.49 -13.91
CA VAL A 107 4.87 -0.76 -13.47
C VAL A 107 5.79 -0.43 -14.65
N GLY A 108 5.75 -1.23 -15.71
CA GLY A 108 6.64 -1.13 -16.86
C GLY A 108 7.87 -2.06 -16.71
N PRO A 109 8.42 -2.57 -17.83
CA PRO A 109 9.48 -3.57 -17.80
C PRO A 109 10.83 -3.06 -17.29
N THR A 110 11.05 -1.75 -17.33
CA THR A 110 12.33 -1.11 -16.99
C THR A 110 12.35 -0.48 -15.60
N GLU A 111 11.19 -0.21 -15.01
CA GLU A 111 11.08 0.58 -13.77
C GLU A 111 10.94 -0.33 -12.53
N GLY A 112 10.27 -1.48 -12.65
CA GLY A 112 9.91 -2.31 -11.50
C GLY A 112 9.05 -1.56 -10.47
N PRO A 113 8.54 -2.23 -9.43
CA PRO A 113 7.89 -1.53 -8.32
C PRO A 113 8.94 -0.83 -7.46
N ASN A 114 8.79 0.48 -7.26
CA ASN A 114 9.63 1.29 -6.37
C ASN A 114 8.83 1.81 -5.17
N LEU A 115 9.50 2.39 -4.18
CA LEU A 115 8.83 2.85 -2.95
C LEU A 115 7.71 3.87 -3.21
N PRO A 116 7.88 4.89 -4.08
CA PRO A 116 6.82 5.83 -4.42
C PRO A 116 5.59 5.15 -5.03
N PHE A 117 5.80 4.15 -5.90
CA PHE A 117 4.71 3.36 -6.46
C PHE A 117 3.90 2.68 -5.36
N HIS A 118 4.55 2.01 -4.41
CA HIS A 118 3.84 1.40 -3.27
C HIS A 118 3.06 2.44 -2.46
N ALA A 119 3.65 3.58 -2.14
CA ALA A 119 2.97 4.65 -1.40
C ALA A 119 1.73 5.17 -2.15
N MET A 120 1.84 5.35 -3.46
CA MET A 120 0.75 5.79 -4.34
C MET A 120 -0.39 4.76 -4.40
N VAL A 121 -0.06 3.47 -4.55
CA VAL A 121 -1.06 2.38 -4.53
C VAL A 121 -1.75 2.29 -3.17
N PHE A 122 -1.03 2.45 -2.07
CA PHE A 122 -1.62 2.45 -0.74
C PHE A 122 -2.66 3.56 -0.57
N ARG A 123 -2.37 4.77 -1.09
CA ARG A 123 -3.31 5.89 -1.06
C ARG A 123 -4.59 5.59 -1.82
N ILE A 124 -4.47 5.01 -3.02
CA ILE A 124 -5.65 4.60 -3.81
C ILE A 124 -6.42 3.49 -3.09
N ALA A 125 -5.73 2.51 -2.53
CA ALA A 125 -6.35 1.44 -1.74
C ALA A 125 -7.09 2.00 -0.51
N ASP A 126 -6.57 3.04 0.12
CA ASP A 126 -7.21 3.71 1.25
C ASP A 126 -8.44 4.52 0.81
N LYS A 127 -8.30 5.32 -0.26
CA LYS A 127 -9.36 6.14 -0.85
C LYS A 127 -10.56 5.31 -1.29
N TYR A 128 -10.31 4.22 -2.01
CA TYR A 128 -11.35 3.30 -2.51
C TYR A 128 -11.67 2.17 -1.54
N ASP A 129 -11.18 2.26 -0.29
CA ASP A 129 -11.41 1.30 0.78
C ASP A 129 -11.29 -0.17 0.34
N CYS A 130 -10.09 -0.54 -0.11
CA CYS A 130 -9.69 -1.90 -0.50
C CYS A 130 -8.65 -2.45 0.51
N PRO A 131 -9.09 -3.06 1.63
CA PRO A 131 -8.19 -3.54 2.68
C PRO A 131 -7.13 -4.52 2.18
N SER A 132 -7.51 -5.47 1.33
CA SER A 132 -6.58 -6.49 0.83
C SER A 132 -5.41 -5.92 0.03
N LEU A 133 -5.61 -4.77 -0.62
CA LEU A 133 -4.52 -4.06 -1.31
C LEU A 133 -3.63 -3.31 -0.32
N ARG A 134 -4.22 -2.62 0.68
CA ARG A 134 -3.46 -1.97 1.75
C ARG A 134 -2.53 -2.96 2.45
N ASP A 135 -3.04 -4.14 2.78
CA ASP A 135 -2.28 -5.20 3.44
C ASP A 135 -1.12 -5.70 2.56
N LYS A 136 -1.39 -6.06 1.30
CA LYS A 136 -0.32 -6.49 0.37
C LYS A 136 0.75 -5.41 0.14
N VAL A 137 0.36 -4.14 0.05
CA VAL A 137 1.31 -3.05 -0.12
C VAL A 137 2.17 -2.87 1.13
N LEU A 138 1.55 -2.97 2.32
CA LEU A 138 2.27 -2.88 3.59
C LEU A 138 3.30 -4.01 3.72
N ASP A 139 2.92 -5.25 3.41
CA ASP A 139 3.82 -6.41 3.46
C ASP A 139 5.04 -6.18 2.55
N ASN A 140 4.82 -5.80 1.29
CA ASN A 140 5.92 -5.53 0.35
C ASN A 140 6.80 -4.35 0.79
N PHE A 141 6.21 -3.31 1.36
CA PHE A 141 6.97 -2.15 1.86
C PHE A 141 7.83 -2.54 3.06
N GLU A 142 7.30 -3.35 3.98
CA GLU A 142 8.03 -3.83 5.15
C GLU A 142 9.13 -4.82 4.77
N ASP A 143 8.87 -5.72 3.82
CA ASP A 143 9.88 -6.63 3.26
C ASP A 143 11.02 -5.86 2.60
N PHE A 144 10.69 -4.82 1.82
CA PHE A 144 11.69 -3.92 1.26
C PHE A 144 12.50 -3.25 2.38
N ALA A 145 11.81 -2.63 3.34
CA ALA A 145 12.45 -1.92 4.45
C ALA A 145 13.36 -2.81 5.32
N GLN A 146 13.07 -4.11 5.42
CA GLN A 146 13.89 -5.09 6.14
C GLN A 146 15.09 -5.59 5.33
N ASN A 147 14.94 -5.72 4.01
CA ASN A 147 15.98 -6.25 3.14
C ASN A 147 16.98 -5.19 2.64
N THR A 148 16.61 -3.91 2.69
CA THR A 148 17.50 -2.80 2.32
C THR A 148 18.41 -2.42 3.50
N ASN A 149 19.58 -3.07 3.59
CA ASN A 149 20.64 -2.72 4.56
C ASN A 149 21.34 -1.38 4.25
N ASN A 150 21.07 -0.79 3.09
CA ASN A 150 21.74 0.42 2.62
C ASN A 150 20.76 1.34 1.92
N ILE A 151 20.17 2.29 2.65
CA ILE A 151 19.29 3.32 2.10
C ILE A 151 19.94 4.12 0.96
N LEU A 152 21.27 4.08 0.82
CA LEU A 152 21.99 4.72 -0.28
C LEU A 152 21.76 4.04 -1.64
N GLU A 153 21.23 2.81 -1.65
CA GLU A 153 20.83 2.12 -2.88
C GLU A 153 19.47 2.59 -3.39
N VAL A 154 18.68 3.22 -2.51
CA VAL A 154 17.42 3.86 -2.88
C VAL A 154 17.70 5.31 -3.25
N PRO A 155 17.26 5.80 -4.41
CA PRO A 155 17.36 7.22 -4.71
C PRO A 155 16.66 8.04 -3.62
N TYR A 156 17.36 9.00 -3.03
CA TYR A 156 16.80 9.84 -1.96
C TYR A 156 15.48 10.52 -2.36
N SER A 157 15.37 10.93 -3.62
CA SER A 157 14.14 11.47 -4.20
C SER A 157 12.94 10.54 -4.08
N GLU A 158 13.13 9.23 -4.07
CA GLU A 158 12.05 8.27 -3.87
C GLU A 158 11.52 8.29 -2.44
N ILE A 159 12.42 8.33 -1.44
CA ILE A 159 12.04 8.45 -0.04
C ILE A 159 11.20 9.72 0.14
N LEU A 160 11.66 10.81 -0.45
CA LEU A 160 10.99 12.11 -0.41
C LEU A 160 9.60 12.06 -1.03
N ASN A 161 9.47 11.45 -2.21
CA ASN A 161 8.19 11.25 -2.88
C ASN A 161 7.23 10.41 -2.03
N VAL A 162 7.72 9.36 -1.36
CA VAL A 162 6.90 8.57 -0.42
C VAL A 162 6.36 9.45 0.70
N TYR A 163 7.19 10.30 1.30
CA TYR A 163 6.75 11.19 2.37
C TYR A 163 5.75 12.23 1.88
N ALA A 164 6.03 12.88 0.76
CA ALA A 164 5.11 13.81 0.13
C ALA A 164 3.75 13.14 -0.13
N LEU A 165 3.75 11.92 -0.68
CA LEU A 165 2.54 11.14 -0.88
C LEU A 165 1.83 10.83 0.44
N LEU A 166 2.51 10.29 1.44
CA LEU A 166 1.84 9.81 2.64
C LEU A 166 1.36 10.93 3.57
N TRP A 167 1.98 12.10 3.56
CA TRP A 167 1.65 13.21 4.48
C TRP A 167 0.89 14.38 3.84
N LYS A 168 0.82 14.48 2.50
CA LYS A 168 0.06 15.54 1.84
C LYS A 168 -1.45 15.50 2.16
N ASP A 169 -2.04 14.30 2.22
CA ASP A 169 -3.47 14.13 2.46
C ASP A 169 -3.73 13.22 3.65
N SER A 170 -4.86 13.39 4.34
CA SER A 170 -5.23 12.53 5.47
C SER A 170 -5.61 11.12 5.00
N LEU A 171 -4.75 10.14 5.27
CA LEU A 171 -5.08 8.72 5.14
C LEU A 171 -5.89 8.24 6.34
N ALA A 172 -6.92 7.45 6.08
CA ALA A 172 -7.69 6.75 7.11
C ALA A 172 -6.85 5.63 7.74
N ASP A 173 -6.09 4.89 6.93
CA ASP A 173 -5.12 3.91 7.40
C ASP A 173 -3.71 4.51 7.57
N GLY A 174 -3.28 4.66 8.82
CA GLY A 174 -1.96 5.19 9.17
C GLY A 174 -0.83 4.15 9.21
N ARG A 175 -1.07 2.87 8.88
CA ARG A 175 -0.05 1.81 9.01
C ARG A 175 1.17 2.05 8.14
N LEU A 176 0.98 2.43 6.87
CA LEU A 176 2.11 2.68 5.97
C LEU A 176 2.95 3.89 6.42
N ARG A 177 2.32 4.93 6.99
CA ARG A 177 3.06 6.06 7.61
C ARG A 177 3.95 5.58 8.76
N LYS A 178 3.45 4.69 9.60
CA LYS A 178 4.24 4.11 10.71
C LYS A 178 5.41 3.27 10.18
N ALA A 179 5.19 2.49 9.13
CA ALA A 179 6.25 1.72 8.48
C ALA A 179 7.33 2.64 7.85
N ALA A 180 6.91 3.70 7.14
CA ALA A 180 7.80 4.70 6.57
C ALA A 180 8.61 5.43 7.66
N ASP A 181 7.97 5.84 8.76
CA ASP A 181 8.64 6.47 9.91
C ASP A 181 9.67 5.52 10.53
N LYS A 182 9.35 4.23 10.68
CA LYS A 182 10.28 3.21 11.18
C LYS A 182 11.49 3.06 10.26
N TYR A 183 11.26 2.99 8.95
CA TYR A 183 12.32 2.89 7.95
C TYR A 183 13.25 4.12 7.99
N LEU A 184 12.68 5.32 8.10
CA LEU A 184 13.45 6.56 8.19
C LEU A 184 14.28 6.65 9.48
N LYS A 185 13.68 6.29 10.62
CA LYS A 185 14.38 6.25 11.92
C LYS A 185 15.58 5.31 11.89
N HIS A 186 15.42 4.13 11.28
CA HIS A 186 16.50 3.17 11.13
C HIS A 186 17.69 3.72 10.32
N ASN A 187 17.41 4.60 9.36
CA ASN A 187 18.39 5.08 8.38
C ASN A 187 18.80 6.55 8.56
N ILE A 188 18.36 7.22 9.64
CA ILE A 188 18.50 8.67 9.81
C ILE A 188 19.94 9.16 9.72
N TYR A 189 20.90 8.41 10.24
CA TYR A 189 22.32 8.77 10.19
C TYR A 189 22.87 8.77 8.76
N HIS A 190 22.50 7.78 7.95
CA HIS A 190 22.92 7.70 6.55
C HIS A 190 22.31 8.85 5.73
N ILE A 191 21.06 9.21 6.03
CA ILE A 191 20.36 10.31 5.38
C ILE A 191 21.02 11.65 5.67
N LEU A 192 21.34 11.91 6.94
CA LEU A 192 21.94 13.18 7.37
C LEU A 192 23.35 13.40 6.84
N GLN A 193 24.08 12.32 6.55
CA GLN A 193 25.43 12.38 6.00
C GLN A 193 25.45 12.44 4.46
N HIS A 194 24.29 12.36 3.81
CA HIS A 194 24.25 12.27 2.36
C HIS A 194 24.54 13.63 1.70
N LYS A 195 25.46 13.63 0.74
CA LYS A 195 25.92 14.83 0.02
C LYS A 195 24.81 15.62 -0.68
N ASN A 196 23.70 14.97 -1.05
CA ASN A 196 22.58 15.64 -1.71
C ASN A 196 21.56 16.24 -0.73
N LEU A 197 21.76 16.11 0.59
CA LEU A 197 20.82 16.65 1.58
C LEU A 197 20.76 18.19 1.53
N GLN A 198 21.89 18.87 1.26
CA GLN A 198 21.94 20.33 1.14
C GLN A 198 21.15 20.85 -0.06
N ALA A 199 21.25 20.19 -1.23
CA ALA A 199 20.46 20.55 -2.41
C ALA A 199 18.95 20.36 -2.18
N PHE A 200 18.56 19.57 -1.18
CA PHE A 200 17.17 19.18 -0.92
C PHE A 200 16.46 20.08 0.10
N GLN A 201 17.19 20.77 0.98
CA GLN A 201 16.61 21.74 1.94
C GLN A 201 15.91 22.91 1.21
N GLU A 202 16.25 23.15 -0.05
CA GLU A 202 15.72 24.25 -0.86
C GLU A 202 14.39 23.92 -1.55
N GLU A 203 14.03 22.63 -1.72
CA GLU A 203 12.86 22.23 -2.53
C GLU A 203 11.61 21.81 -1.72
N GLU A 204 11.75 21.27 -0.51
CA GLU A 204 10.60 20.74 0.27
C GLU A 204 10.69 21.08 1.77
N ALA A 205 10.04 22.18 2.16
CA ALA A 205 9.96 22.64 3.55
C ALA A 205 9.26 21.62 4.48
N SER A 206 8.30 20.86 3.94
CA SER A 206 7.51 19.88 4.70
C SER A 206 8.35 18.70 5.17
N PHE A 207 9.24 18.21 4.31
CA PHE A 207 10.14 17.10 4.63
C PHE A 207 11.25 17.52 5.58
N SER A 208 11.79 18.72 5.44
CA SER A 208 12.78 19.27 6.38
C SER A 208 12.25 19.28 7.82
N GLY A 209 10.98 19.66 8.00
CA GLY A 209 10.29 19.60 9.29
C GLY A 209 10.16 18.16 9.81
N LYS A 210 9.83 17.19 8.95
CA LYS A 210 9.72 15.78 9.34
C LYS A 210 11.08 15.15 9.66
N LEU A 211 12.12 15.44 8.89
CA LEU A 211 13.49 15.04 9.21
C LEU A 211 13.94 15.63 10.53
N LEU A 212 13.63 16.90 10.81
CA LEU A 212 13.93 17.52 12.08
C LEU A 212 13.14 16.87 13.22
N GLU A 213 11.84 16.59 13.05
CA GLU A 213 11.04 15.85 14.04
C GLU A 213 11.66 14.46 14.30
N VAL A 214 11.97 13.70 13.25
CA VAL A 214 12.55 12.37 13.37
C VAL A 214 13.93 12.45 14.02
N PHE A 215 14.78 13.36 13.59
CA PHE A 215 16.08 13.62 14.20
C PHE A 215 15.95 14.00 15.67
N LEU A 216 15.04 14.89 16.04
CA LEU A 216 14.78 15.26 17.43
C LEU A 216 14.27 14.05 18.22
N THR A 217 13.38 13.22 17.68
CA THR A 217 12.90 12.01 18.37
C THR A 217 13.96 10.92 18.50
N CYS A 218 14.90 10.82 17.56
CA CYS A 218 16.04 9.92 17.66
C CYS A 218 17.08 10.47 18.64
N THR A 219 17.43 11.76 18.55
CA THR A 219 18.45 12.40 19.40
C THR A 219 18.00 12.69 20.83
N THR A 220 16.70 12.85 21.07
CA THR A 220 16.15 12.95 22.44
C THR A 220 16.19 11.62 23.19
N VAL A 221 16.50 10.50 22.52
CA VAL A 221 16.68 9.18 23.14
C VAL A 221 18.04 8.53 22.80
N ASP A 222 18.83 9.10 21.89
CA ASP A 222 20.24 8.74 21.69
C ASP A 222 21.12 9.50 22.67
N THR A 223 20.98 9.16 23.94
CA THR A 223 22.00 9.46 24.93
C THR A 223 23.38 9.06 24.40
N LEU A 224 24.27 10.03 24.28
CA LEU A 224 25.66 9.81 23.90
C LEU A 224 26.29 8.94 24.98
N LYS A 225 26.60 7.69 24.60
CA LYS A 225 27.15 6.70 25.52
C LYS A 225 28.66 6.65 25.33
N LEU A 226 29.39 6.90 26.40
CA LEU A 226 30.82 6.66 26.49
C LEU A 226 31.06 5.24 27.00
N CYS A 227 31.82 4.44 26.26
CA CYS A 227 32.28 3.16 26.78
C CYS A 227 33.35 3.37 27.85
N SER A 228 33.14 2.85 29.06
CA SER A 228 34.09 3.02 30.17
C SER A 228 35.46 2.40 29.89
N LYS A 229 35.52 1.39 29.01
CA LYS A 229 36.72 0.61 28.68
C LYS A 229 37.52 1.19 27.51
N CYS A 230 36.91 1.39 26.35
CA CYS A 230 37.62 1.88 25.15
C CYS A 230 37.47 3.39 24.90
N LYS A 231 36.68 4.09 25.72
CA LYS A 231 36.42 5.53 25.59
C LYS A 231 35.79 5.96 24.26
N LEU A 232 35.29 5.00 23.47
CA LEU A 232 34.59 5.30 22.24
C LEU A 232 33.24 5.96 22.56
N LYS A 233 32.95 7.05 21.84
CA LYS A 233 31.63 7.69 21.81
C LYS A 233 30.75 6.88 20.86
N ILE A 234 29.64 6.36 21.40
CA ILE A 234 28.69 5.56 20.64
C ILE A 234 27.49 6.45 20.33
N HIS A 235 27.21 6.59 19.04
CA HIS A 235 26.02 7.25 18.51
C HIS A 235 25.04 6.16 18.05
N GLY A 236 23.81 6.18 18.53
CA GLY A 236 22.78 5.20 18.15
C GLY A 236 22.74 3.91 19.01
N PRO A 237 22.16 2.82 18.49
CA PRO A 237 21.92 1.59 19.23
C PRO A 237 23.23 0.95 19.72
N SER A 238 23.25 0.50 20.98
CA SER A 238 24.44 -0.12 21.60
C SER A 238 24.84 -1.48 21.00
N ALA A 239 24.07 -2.02 20.06
CA ALA A 239 24.28 -3.33 19.45
C ALA A 239 25.56 -3.40 18.58
N ASP A 240 26.00 -2.27 18.02
CA ASP A 240 27.16 -2.22 17.12
C ASP A 240 28.51 -2.12 17.87
N HIS A 241 28.47 -1.90 19.19
CA HIS A 241 29.65 -1.79 20.03
C HIS A 241 29.97 -3.12 20.73
N LYS A 242 30.90 -3.89 20.15
CA LYS A 242 31.31 -5.23 20.61
C LYS A 242 32.23 -5.26 21.84
N CYS A 243 32.49 -4.12 22.48
CA CYS A 243 33.37 -4.04 23.63
C CYS A 243 32.58 -4.22 24.93
N GLN A 244 33.05 -5.10 25.82
CA GLN A 244 32.41 -5.46 27.10
C GLN A 244 32.46 -4.35 28.17
N GLY A 245 32.78 -3.11 27.79
CA GLY A 245 32.80 -1.98 28.72
C GLY A 245 31.38 -1.54 29.09
N ARG A 246 31.21 -1.07 30.33
CA ARG A 246 29.94 -0.46 30.76
C ARG A 246 29.73 0.84 30.00
N LEU A 247 28.55 1.03 29.42
CA LEU A 247 28.17 2.26 28.75
C LEU A 247 27.66 3.26 29.80
N THR A 248 28.22 4.47 29.79
CA THR A 248 27.81 5.58 30.67
C THR A 248 27.39 6.76 29.83
N PHE A 249 26.38 7.50 30.28
CA PHE A 249 25.97 8.74 29.61
C PHE A 249 27.05 9.81 29.78
N GLU A 250 27.41 10.50 28.68
CA GLU A 250 28.14 11.76 28.77
C GLU A 250 27.24 12.77 29.49
N ARG A 251 27.69 13.29 30.63
CA ARG A 251 27.06 14.42 31.33
C ARG A 251 27.53 15.73 30.71
#